data_AF-A0AAX2A8L4-F1
#
_entry.id   AF-A0AAX2A8L4-F1
#
_cell.length_a   1.000
_cell.length_b   1.000
_cell.length_c   1.000
_cell.angle_alpha   90.00
_cell.angle_beta   90.00
_cell.angle_gamma   90.00
#
_symmetry.space_group_name_H-M   'P 1'
#
loop_
_entity.id
_entity.type
_entity.pdbx_description
1 polymer ?
#
loop_
_entity_poly.entity_id
_entity_poly.type
_entity_poly.pdbx_seq_one_letter_code
_entity_poly.pdbx_strand_id
1 'polypeptide(L)' 'MATTELGTLPLSGTKKGIISISNVSEPYGKGTPDVVSIGISLNGKDIEWKSHIPYANLDDVIAILQEASAKKKEEQ' A
#
# COMPACT_ATOMS: atom_id res chain seq x y z
N MET A 1 -8.58 1.34 16.71
CA MET A 1 -8.17 1.36 15.28
C MET A 1 -8.22 2.80 14.78
N ALA A 2 -7.05 3.33 14.43
CA ALA A 2 -6.92 4.64 13.79
C ALA A 2 -6.16 4.46 12.47
N THR A 3 -6.55 5.19 11.44
CA THR A 3 -5.86 5.17 10.14
C THR A 3 -5.22 6.53 9.91
N THR A 4 -3.93 6.54 9.58
CA THR A 4 -3.15 7.73 9.29
C THR A 4 -2.57 7.63 7.89
N GLU A 5 -2.86 8.60 7.03
CA GLU A 5 -2.29 8.64 5.69
C GLU A 5 -0.78 8.88 5.75
N LEU A 6 -0.02 8.05 5.04
CA LEU A 6 1.44 8.17 4.87
C LEU A 6 1.79 8.81 3.53
N GLY A 7 0.95 8.59 2.52
CA GLY A 7 1.08 9.24 1.22
C GLY A 7 0.11 8.68 0.18
N THR A 8 0.02 9.38 -0.94
CA THR A 8 -0.81 8.98 -2.09
C THR A 8 -0.07 9.26 -3.40
N LEU A 9 -0.40 8.50 -4.43
CA LEU A 9 0.13 8.70 -5.78
C LEU A 9 -0.93 8.33 -6.83
N PRO A 10 -0.85 8.88 -8.06
CA PRO A 10 -1.78 8.55 -9.12
C PRO A 10 -1.61 7.09 -9.59
N LEU A 11 -2.74 6.42 -9.85
CA LEU A 11 -2.77 5.09 -10.45
C LEU A 11 -2.54 5.19 -11.97
N SER A 12 -1.41 4.65 -12.42
CA SER A 12 -1.06 4.62 -13.86
C SER A 12 -2.13 3.91 -14.68
N GLY A 13 -2.43 4.46 -15.86
CA GLY A 13 -3.47 3.92 -16.76
C GLY A 13 -4.90 4.40 -16.46
N THR A 14 -5.08 5.25 -15.44
CA THR A 14 -6.39 5.84 -15.12
C THR A 14 -6.33 7.37 -15.11
N LYS A 15 -7.48 8.04 -15.28
CA LYS A 15 -7.55 9.50 -15.21
C LYS A 15 -7.65 10.04 -13.78
N LYS A 16 -8.21 9.25 -12.87
CA LYS A 16 -8.57 9.69 -11.50
C LYS A 16 -8.18 8.70 -10.42
N GLY A 17 -7.67 7.53 -10.79
CA GLY A 17 -7.34 6.52 -9.81
C GLY A 17 -6.13 6.93 -8.98
N ILE A 18 -6.10 6.45 -7.74
CA ILE A 18 -5.06 6.71 -6.77
C ILE A 18 -4.63 5.41 -6.10
N ILE A 19 -3.35 5.35 -5.73
CA ILE A 19 -2.81 4.39 -4.79
C ILE A 19 -2.57 5.18 -3.50
N SER A 20 -3.17 4.74 -2.41
CA SER A 20 -3.01 5.34 -1.08
C SER A 20 -2.24 4.40 -0.17
N ILE A 21 -1.36 4.96 0.66
CA ILE A 21 -0.58 4.23 1.64
C ILE A 21 -0.89 4.84 3.00
N SER A 22 -1.25 4.02 3.98
CA SER A 22 -1.66 4.48 5.31
C SER A 22 -1.12 3.56 6.40
N ASN A 23 -0.77 4.13 7.55
CA ASN A 23 -0.61 3.36 8.78
C ASN A 23 -2.00 3.05 9.34
N VAL A 24 -2.18 1.84 9.84
CA VAL A 24 -3.40 1.43 10.55
C VAL A 24 -2.99 0.90 11.91
N SER A 25 -3.34 1.65 12.96
CA SER A 25 -3.00 1.29 14.32
C SER A 25 -3.97 0.30 14.92
N GLU A 26 -3.44 -0.74 15.57
CA GLU A 26 -4.20 -1.79 16.24
C GLU A 26 -5.36 -2.35 15.37
N PRO A 27 -5.10 -2.76 14.10
CA PRO A 27 -6.14 -3.15 13.15
C PRO A 27 -6.90 -4.41 13.58
N TYR A 28 -6.28 -5.24 14.43
CA TYR A 28 -6.84 -6.50 14.92
C TYR A 28 -7.19 -6.45 16.41
N GLY A 29 -7.30 -5.24 16.97
CA GLY A 29 -7.68 -5.01 18.36
C GLY A 29 -6.54 -4.46 19.22
N LYS A 30 -6.89 -4.08 20.46
CA LYS A 30 -5.99 -3.38 21.37
C LYS A 30 -4.74 -4.22 21.66
N GLY A 31 -3.57 -3.60 21.59
CA GLY A 31 -2.26 -4.22 21.80
C GLY A 31 -1.72 -5.01 20.61
N THR A 32 -2.43 -5.04 19.48
CA THR A 32 -1.90 -5.64 18.26
C THR A 32 -0.96 -4.67 17.54
N PRO A 33 0.11 -5.17 16.88
CA PRO A 33 1.01 -4.31 16.12
C PRO A 33 0.29 -3.56 15.01
N ASP A 34 0.76 -2.34 14.74
CA ASP A 34 0.36 -1.55 13.59
C ASP A 34 0.71 -2.26 12.27
N VAL A 35 0.02 -1.88 11.20
CA VAL A 35 0.26 -2.39 9.84
C VAL A 35 0.28 -1.24 8.84
N VAL A 36 1.06 -1.39 7.77
CA VAL A 36 0.91 -0.55 6.58
C VAL A 36 -0.23 -1.11 5.74
N SER A 37 -1.11 -0.24 5.27
CA SER A 37 -2.18 -0.57 4.33
C SER A 37 -1.93 0.13 3.00
N ILE A 38 -1.98 -0.63 1.91
CA ILE A 38 -1.96 -0.09 0.54
C ILE A 38 -3.36 -0.24 -0.03
N GLY A 39 -3.98 0.88 -0.39
CA GLY A 39 -5.29 0.97 -1.01
C GLY A 39 -5.20 1.40 -2.48
N ILE A 40 -6.07 0.86 -3.32
CA ILE A 40 -6.23 1.26 -4.72
C ILE A 40 -7.67 1.73 -4.93
N SER A 41 -7.83 2.91 -5.52
CA SER A 41 -9.11 3.46 -5.95
C SER A 41 -9.04 3.79 -7.43
N LEU A 42 -10.00 3.37 -8.25
CA LEU A 42 -10.08 3.74 -9.66
C LEU A 42 -10.71 5.13 -9.87
N ASN A 43 -11.54 5.58 -8.92
CA ASN A 43 -12.29 6.84 -9.03
C ASN A 43 -11.72 7.99 -8.18
N GLY A 44 -10.69 7.71 -7.37
CA GLY A 44 -10.02 8.69 -6.50
C GLY A 44 -10.69 8.88 -5.14
N LYS A 45 -11.71 8.08 -4.82
CA LYS A 45 -12.49 8.20 -3.58
C LYS A 45 -12.66 6.85 -2.90
N ASP A 46 -13.20 5.88 -3.61
CA ASP A 46 -13.57 4.57 -3.06
C ASP A 46 -12.40 3.61 -3.24
N ILE A 47 -11.89 3.05 -2.13
CA ILE A 47 -10.83 2.03 -2.18
C ILE A 47 -11.47 0.69 -2.54
N GLU A 48 -11.17 0.19 -3.73
CA GLU A 48 -11.66 -1.08 -4.27
C GLU A 48 -10.82 -2.26 -3.79
N TRP A 49 -9.51 -2.06 -3.70
CA TRP A 49 -8.58 -3.08 -3.21
C TRP A 49 -7.74 -2.53 -2.08
N LYS A 50 -7.54 -3.33 -1.03
CA LYS A 50 -6.61 -3.00 0.05
C LYS A 50 -5.88 -4.23 0.57
N SER A 51 -4.63 -4.05 0.95
CA SER A 51 -3.81 -5.09 1.58
C SER A 51 -3.14 -4.53 2.83
N HIS A 52 -3.25 -5.27 3.94
CA HIS A 52 -2.53 -4.98 5.17
C HIS A 52 -1.21 -5.74 5.19
N ILE A 53 -0.12 -5.04 5.45
CA ILE A 53 1.24 -5.55 5.49
C ILE A 53 1.79 -5.24 6.88
N PRO A 54 2.08 -6.26 7.72
CA PRO A 54 2.73 -6.04 9.00
C PRO A 54 4.06 -5.33 8.82
N TYR A 55 4.36 -4.36 9.69
CA TYR A 55 5.66 -3.67 9.64
C TYR A 55 6.84 -4.63 9.76
N ALA A 56 6.68 -5.73 10.51
CA ALA A 56 7.70 -6.76 10.64
C ALA A 56 8.09 -7.45 9.32
N ASN A 57 7.26 -7.35 8.28
CA ASN A 57 7.53 -7.89 6.94
C ASN A 57 7.79 -6.80 5.89
N LEU A 58 7.75 -5.52 6.28
CA LEU A 58 7.72 -4.42 5.32
C LEU A 58 9.02 -4.32 4.51
N ASP A 59 10.17 -4.49 5.14
CA ASP A 59 11.47 -4.42 4.46
C ASP A 59 11.63 -5.51 3.40
N ASP A 60 11.23 -6.75 3.72
CA ASP A 60 11.26 -7.87 2.78
C ASP A 60 10.32 -7.63 1.59
N VAL A 61 9.11 -7.11 1.86
CA VAL A 61 8.16 -6.75 0.79
C VAL A 61 8.75 -5.65 -0.10
N ILE A 62 9.38 -4.62 0.48
CA ILE A 62 10.03 -3.55 -0.29
C ILE A 62 11.13 -4.12 -1.18
N ALA A 63 11.99 -5.00 -0.64
CA ALA A 63 13.07 -5.63 -1.41
C ALA A 63 12.52 -6.41 -2.61
N ILE A 64 11.48 -7.24 -2.41
CA ILE A 64 10.85 -8.01 -3.49
C ILE A 64 10.22 -7.08 -4.55
N LEU A 65 9.55 -6.00 -4.13
CA LEU A 65 8.95 -5.03 -5.06
C LEU A 65 10.01 -4.28 -5.88
N GLN A 66 11.14 -3.93 -5.26
CA GLN A 66 12.26 -3.30 -5.95
C GLN A 66 12.89 -4.25 -7.00
N GLU A 67 13.12 -5.51 -6.64
CA GLU A 67 13.59 -6.54 -7.57
C GLU A 67 12.62 -6.75 -8.74
N ALA A 68 11.32 -6.83 -8.46
CA ALA A 68 10.30 -6.95 -9.49
C ALA A 68 10.30 -5.75 -10.45
N SER A 69 10.49 -4.53 -9.93
CA SER A 69 10.62 -3.32 -10.74
C SER A 69 11.87 -3.34 -11.62
N ALA A 70 13.01 -3.78 -11.08
CA ALA A 70 14.26 -3.90 -11.83
C ALA A 70 14.11 -4.89 -13.00
N LYS A 71 13.64 -6.12 -12.72
CA LYS A 71 13.41 -7.15 -13.73
C LYS A 71 12.48 -6.68 -14.84
N LYS A 72 11.41 -5.94 -14.49
CA LYS A 72 10.47 -5.46 -15.50
C LYS A 72 11.07 -4.46 -16.47
N LYS A 73 12.07 -3.69 -16.06
CA LYS A 73 12.78 -2.74 -16.92
C LYS A 73 13.79 -3.43 -17.83
N GLU A 74 14.37 -4.55 -17.40
CA GLU A 74 15.29 -5.36 -18.20
C GLU A 74 14.57 -6.11 -19.34
N GLU A 75 13.27 -6.39 -19.16
CA GLU A 75 12.40 -7.01 -20.17
C GLU A 75 11.88 -6.03 -21.24
N GLN A 76 12.08 -4.72 -21.08
CA GLN A 76 11.59 -3.66 -21.97
C GLN A 76 12.70 -3.13 -22.88
#